data_AF-A0A5N9AF01-F1
#
_entry.id   AF-A0A5N9AF01-F1
#
_cell.length_a   1.000
_cell.length_b   1.000
_cell.length_c   1.000
_cell.angle_alpha   90.00
_cell.angle_beta   90.00
_cell.angle_gamma   90.00
#
_symmetry.space_group_name_H-M   'P 1'
#
loop_
_entity.id
_entity.type
_entity.pdbx_description
1 polymer ?
#
loop_
_entity_poly.entity_id
_entity_poly.type
_entity_poly.pdbx_seq_one_letter_code
_entity_poly.pdbx_strand_id
1 'polypeptide(L)'
;MKTEAVKTIFQADDYGMEDHSLTIDKISELDPEGNVVLVKLIAYVIDPIGNAMVFNYSPYAKLSELLNSAKVWIQCGCPSDCDAMGFP
;
A
#
# COMPACT_ATOMS: atom_id res chain seq x y z
N MET A 1 -10.10 -6.86 -22.17
CA MET A 1 -9.68 -6.86 -20.74
C MET A 1 -10.93 -7.01 -19.91
N LYS A 2 -11.07 -8.09 -19.15
CA LYS A 2 -12.20 -8.31 -18.22
C LYS A 2 -11.74 -8.01 -16.79
N THR A 3 -12.71 -7.63 -15.98
CA THR A 3 -12.64 -6.98 -14.66
C THR A 3 -11.63 -7.57 -13.68
N GLU A 4 -11.00 -6.66 -12.93
CA GLU A 4 -10.04 -6.89 -11.85
C GLU A 4 -10.65 -7.66 -10.66
N ALA A 5 -9.93 -8.66 -10.17
CA ALA A 5 -10.18 -9.20 -8.83
C ALA A 5 -9.38 -8.37 -7.81
N VAL A 6 -10.06 -7.49 -7.08
CA VAL A 6 -9.49 -6.80 -5.91
C VAL A 6 -9.66 -7.70 -4.70
N LYS A 7 -8.56 -7.99 -4.01
CA LYS A 7 -8.57 -8.78 -2.79
C LYS A 7 -7.59 -8.18 -1.79
N THR A 8 -8.06 -7.88 -0.59
CA THR A 8 -7.18 -7.59 0.55
C THR A 8 -6.37 -8.84 0.88
N ILE A 9 -5.06 -8.72 0.79
CA ILE A 9 -4.11 -9.81 1.05
C ILE A 9 -3.33 -9.63 2.35
N PHE A 10 -3.37 -8.43 2.91
CA PHE A 10 -2.75 -8.11 4.19
C PHE A 10 -3.51 -7.00 4.87
N GLN A 11 -3.72 -7.14 6.17
CA GLN A 11 -4.20 -6.09 7.05
C GLN A 11 -3.50 -6.26 8.40
N ALA A 12 -2.99 -5.16 8.94
CA ALA A 12 -2.47 -5.12 10.30
C ALA A 12 -2.94 -3.84 10.97
N ASP A 13 -3.63 -4.02 12.09
CA ASP A 13 -3.92 -2.97 13.05
C ASP A 13 -2.72 -2.90 14.01
N ASP A 14 -2.18 -1.71 14.23
CA ASP A 14 -0.88 -1.52 14.89
C ASP A 14 0.21 -2.39 14.25
N TYR A 15 0.67 -1.99 13.06
CA TYR A 15 1.77 -2.67 12.35
C TYR A 15 3.15 -2.46 13.04
N GLY A 16 3.14 -2.51 14.38
CA GLY A 16 4.24 -2.30 15.30
C GLY A 16 4.69 -0.85 15.39
N MET A 17 3.81 0.10 15.09
CA MET A 17 4.15 1.51 14.92
C MET A 17 2.97 2.44 15.21
N GLU A 18 2.97 2.97 16.45
CA GLU A 18 2.23 4.17 16.85
C GLU A 18 0.78 4.18 16.37
N ASP A 19 0.01 3.11 16.59
CA ASP A 19 -1.43 3.01 16.25
C ASP A 19 -1.78 3.19 14.76
N HIS A 20 -0.81 3.10 13.85
CA HIS A 20 -1.09 3.12 12.40
C HIS A 20 -1.62 1.75 11.94
N SER A 21 -2.58 1.80 11.01
CA SER A 21 -3.08 0.59 10.33
C SER A 21 -2.55 0.53 8.90
N LEU A 22 -2.21 -0.68 8.43
CA LEU A 22 -1.76 -0.92 7.06
C LEU A 22 -2.63 -1.98 6.40
N THR A 23 -3.22 -1.62 5.25
CA THR A 23 -4.00 -2.52 4.40
C THR A 23 -3.31 -2.64 3.04
N ILE A 24 -3.22 -3.86 2.50
CA ILE A 24 -2.68 -4.09 1.16
C ILE A 24 -3.69 -4.86 0.34
N ASP A 25 -4.11 -4.23 -0.74
CA ASP A 25 -4.96 -4.83 -1.75
C ASP A 25 -4.14 -5.34 -2.92
N LYS A 26 -4.46 -6.55 -3.35
CA LYS A 26 -3.96 -7.15 -4.58
C LYS A 26 -5.00 -6.96 -5.67
N ILE A 27 -4.58 -6.36 -6.77
CA ILE A 27 -5.35 -6.20 -7.98
C ILE A 27 -4.77 -7.15 -9.01
N SER A 28 -5.61 -8.00 -9.60
CA SER A 28 -5.20 -8.92 -10.67
C SER A 28 -5.91 -8.57 -11.96
N GLU A 29 -5.15 -8.26 -13.01
CA GLU A 29 -5.71 -8.10 -14.36
C GLU A 29 -5.79 -9.47 -15.04
N LEU A 30 -6.91 -9.71 -15.70
CA LEU A 30 -7.20 -10.98 -16.35
C LEU A 30 -7.25 -10.81 -17.88
N ASP A 31 -6.72 -11.80 -18.60
CA ASP A 31 -6.96 -11.95 -20.04
C ASP A 31 -8.44 -12.33 -20.32
N PRO A 32 -8.89 -12.32 -21.59
CA PRO A 32 -10.25 -12.74 -21.95
C PRO A 32 -10.62 -14.17 -21.51
N GLU A 33 -9.64 -15.04 -21.34
CA GLU A 33 -9.76 -16.44 -20.91
C GLU A 33 -9.83 -16.59 -19.36
N GLY A 34 -9.55 -15.52 -18.61
CA GLY A 34 -9.57 -15.47 -17.15
C GLY A 34 -8.22 -15.78 -16.48
N ASN A 35 -7.12 -15.87 -17.22
CA ASN A 35 -5.79 -16.05 -16.66
C ASN A 35 -5.23 -14.70 -16.17
N VAL A 36 -4.50 -14.74 -15.05
CA VAL A 36 -3.84 -13.55 -14.51
C VAL A 36 -2.68 -13.16 -15.41
N VAL A 37 -2.72 -11.94 -15.95
CA VAL A 37 -1.65 -11.36 -16.77
C VAL A 37 -0.79 -10.37 -16.01
N LEU A 38 -1.36 -9.72 -14.99
CA LEU A 38 -0.68 -8.72 -14.21
C LEU A 38 -1.19 -8.71 -12.77
N VAL A 39 -0.29 -8.49 -11.82
CA VAL A 39 -0.62 -8.31 -10.41
C VAL A 39 -0.06 -6.97 -9.96
N LYS A 40 -0.91 -6.17 -9.32
CA LYS A 40 -0.56 -4.91 -8.68
C LYS A 40 -0.89 -4.99 -7.20
N LEU A 41 -0.07 -4.33 -6.39
CA LEU A 41 -0.29 -4.13 -4.96
C LEU A 41 -0.55 -2.66 -4.69
N ILE A 42 -1.56 -2.35 -3.89
CA ILE A 42 -1.81 -1.01 -3.37
C ILE A 42 -1.77 -1.08 -1.86
N ALA A 43 -0.96 -0.23 -1.23
CA ALA A 43 -0.92 -0.07 0.21
C ALA A 43 -1.68 1.19 0.64
N TYR A 44 -2.52 1.01 1.65
CA TYR A 44 -3.23 2.06 2.34
C TYR A 44 -2.73 2.10 3.78
N VAL A 45 -2.24 3.26 4.21
CA VAL A 45 -1.87 3.52 5.59
C VAL A 45 -2.92 4.43 6.20
N ILE A 46 -3.44 4.06 7.37
CA ILE A 46 -4.35 4.88 8.17
C ILE A 46 -3.57 5.35 9.38
N ASP A 47 -3.50 6.66 9.57
CA ASP A 47 -2.82 7.26 10.72
C ASP A 47 -3.67 7.13 12.02
N PRO A 48 -3.12 7.47 13.19
CA PRO A 48 -3.79 7.31 14.49
C PRO A 48 -5.02 8.20 14.67
N ILE A 49 -5.17 9.25 13.86
CA ILE A 49 -6.33 10.15 13.88
C ILE A 49 -7.35 9.81 12.79
N GLY A 50 -7.11 8.74 12.01
CA GLY A 50 -8.04 8.16 11.05
C GLY A 50 -7.87 8.63 9.60
N ASN A 51 -6.81 9.36 9.25
CA ASN A 51 -6.58 9.75 7.86
C ASN A 51 -6.03 8.59 7.04
N ALA A 52 -6.71 8.24 5.97
CA ALA A 52 -6.29 7.22 5.02
C ALA A 52 -5.41 7.80 3.92
N MET A 53 -4.27 7.18 3.66
CA MET A 53 -3.26 7.65 2.71
C MET A 53 -2.78 6.49 1.85
N VAL A 54 -2.61 6.75 0.56
CA VAL A 54 -2.05 5.75 -0.36
C VAL A 54 -0.53 5.83 -0.28
N PHE A 55 0.11 4.72 0.10
CA PHE A 55 1.55 4.63 0.06
C PHE A 55 2.00 4.46 -1.39
N ASN A 56 2.53 5.53 -1.98
CA ASN A 56 2.95 5.58 -3.38
C ASN A 56 4.28 4.84 -3.59
N TYR A 57 4.23 3.52 -3.52
CA TYR A 57 5.33 2.61 -3.84
C TYR A 57 5.05 1.89 -5.17
N SER A 58 6.09 1.29 -5.77
CA SER A 58 5.92 0.54 -7.02
C SER A 58 4.84 -0.55 -6.84
N PRO A 59 3.75 -0.53 -7.64
CA PRO A 59 2.66 -1.49 -7.50
C PRO A 59 3.07 -2.90 -7.93
N TYR A 60 4.21 -3.05 -8.62
CA TYR A 60 4.73 -4.34 -9.08
C TYR A 60 5.77 -4.93 -8.12
N ALA A 61 6.03 -4.27 -7.00
CA ALA A 61 6.97 -4.75 -6.00
C ALA A 61 6.48 -6.04 -5.33
N LYS A 62 7.41 -6.78 -4.71
CA LYS A 62 7.04 -7.91 -3.87
C LYS A 62 6.36 -7.41 -2.61
N LEU A 63 5.42 -8.20 -2.09
CA LEU A 63 4.72 -7.90 -0.83
C LEU A 63 5.69 -7.60 0.31
N SER A 64 6.77 -8.38 0.45
CA SER A 64 7.78 -8.17 1.50
C SER A 64 8.53 -6.85 1.38
N GLU A 65 8.80 -6.39 0.15
CA GLU A 65 9.47 -5.11 -0.09
C GLU A 65 8.53 -3.96 0.27
N LEU A 66 7.29 -4.02 -0.20
CA LEU A 66 6.27 -3.02 0.09
C LEU A 66 5.95 -2.94 1.59
N LEU A 67 5.87 -4.06 2.31
CA LEU A 67 5.70 -4.10 3.76
C LEU A 67 6.86 -3.42 4.50
N ASN A 68 8.11 -3.74 4.13
CA ASN A 68 9.29 -3.12 4.74
C ASN A 68 9.37 -1.62 4.43
N SER A 69 9.07 -1.22 3.19
CA SER A 69 9.09 0.18 2.77
C SER A 69 7.98 0.99 3.44
N ALA A 70 6.77 0.43 3.56
CA ALA A 70 5.68 1.05 4.31
C ALA A 70 6.08 1.22 5.78
N LYS A 71 6.80 0.23 6.33
CA LYS A 71 7.32 0.32 7.70
C LYS A 71 8.23 1.55 7.87
N VAL A 72 9.25 1.66 7.02
CA VAL A 72 10.18 2.79 7.05
C VAL A 72 9.46 4.12 6.82
N TRP A 73 8.53 4.16 5.88
CA TRP A 73 7.78 5.38 5.55
C TRP A 73 6.98 5.92 6.74
N ILE A 74 6.32 5.06 7.52
CA ILE A 74 5.63 5.45 8.75
C ILE A 74 6.61 5.92 9.82
N GLN A 75 7.75 5.25 10.02
CA GLN A 75 8.78 5.71 10.97
C GLN A 75 9.37 7.08 10.61
N CYS A 76 9.40 7.40 9.32
CA CYS A 76 9.85 8.71 8.84
C CYS A 76 8.77 9.81 8.97
N GLY A 77 7.61 9.51 9.57
CA GLY A 77 6.51 10.47 9.73
C GLY A 77 5.59 10.51 8.50
N CYS A 78 5.10 9.34 8.08
CA CYS A 78 4.07 9.15 7.04
C CYS A 78 3.12 10.36 6.91
N PRO A 79 2.92 10.83 5.68
CA PRO A 79 3.24 12.20 5.28
C PRO A 79 2.78 13.26 6.28
N SER A 80 3.68 13.68 7.17
CA SER A 80 3.65 15.00 7.79
C SER A 80 4.51 15.94 6.94
N ASP A 81 3.90 16.89 6.25
CA ASP A 81 4.48 18.15 5.72
C ASP A 81 5.91 18.14 5.13
N CYS A 82 6.47 17.00 4.71
CA CYS A 82 7.74 16.99 3.99
C CYS A 82 7.57 17.49 2.55
N ASP A 83 6.34 17.50 2.04
CA ASP A 83 5.96 18.28 0.86
C ASP A 83 5.97 19.81 1.13
N ALA A 84 5.90 20.26 2.39
CA ALA A 84 6.09 21.67 2.75
C ALA A 84 7.58 22.06 2.82
N MET A 85 8.49 21.09 2.93
CA MET A 85 9.94 21.32 2.96
C MET A 85 10.65 20.80 1.72
N GLY A 86 10.11 20.99 0.51
CA GLY A 86 10.88 21.07 -0.74
C GLY A 86 12.09 20.14 -0.86
N PHE A 87 11.94 18.86 -0.50
CA PHE A 87 12.95 17.85 -0.79
C PHE A 87 12.66 17.32 -2.19
N PRO A 88 13.62 17.44 -3.14
CA PRO A 88 13.42 17.15 -4.56
C PRO A 88 13.14 15.67 -4.85
#